data_AF-A0A377YXK4-F1
#
_entry.id   AF-A0A377YXK4-F1
#
_cell.length_a   1.000
_cell.length_b   1.000
_cell.length_c   1.000
_cell.angle_alpha   90.00
_cell.angle_beta   90.00
_cell.angle_gamma   90.00
#
_symmetry.space_group_name_H-M   'P 1'
#
loop_
_entity.id
_entity.type
_entity.pdbx_description
1 polymer ?
#
loop_
_entity_poly.entity_id
_entity_poly.type
_entity_poly.pdbx_seq_one_letter_code
_entity_poly.pdbx_strand_id
1 'polypeptide(L)'
;MTVQTQDTGKAVSSVIAQSWHRCSKFMQRETWQTPHQAQGLTFDSICRRKTALLTIGQAALEDAWEFMDGRPCALFILDESACILSRCGEPQTLAQLAALGFRDGSYCAESIIGTCALSLAAMQGQPINTAGDRHFKQALQPWSFCSTPVFDNHGRLFGSISLCCLVEHQSSADLSLTLAIAREVGNSLLTDSLLAESNRHLNQMYGLLESMDDGVMAWNEQGVLQFLNVQAARLLHLDAQASQGKNIADLVTLPALLRRAIKHAAA
;
A
#
# COMPACT_ATOMS: atom_id res chain seq x y z
N MET A 1 -28.83 11.83 -6.72
CA MET A 1 -27.38 11.65 -6.45
C MET A 1 -26.56 12.79 -7.08
N THR A 2 -26.81 14.04 -6.71
CA THR A 2 -26.17 15.22 -7.35
C THR A 2 -25.62 16.26 -6.36
N VAL A 3 -25.64 15.95 -5.05
CA VAL A 3 -25.25 16.91 -3.99
C VAL A 3 -23.77 16.80 -3.60
N GLN A 4 -23.09 15.68 -3.86
CA GLN A 4 -21.68 15.48 -3.42
C GLN A 4 -20.61 16.09 -4.33
N THR A 5 -20.91 16.42 -5.59
CA THR A 5 -19.91 16.96 -6.53
C THR A 5 -19.72 18.48 -6.46
N GLN A 6 -20.70 19.24 -5.96
CA GLN A 6 -20.58 20.70 -5.81
C GLN A 6 -19.80 21.12 -4.55
N ASP A 7 -19.84 20.31 -3.49
CA ASP A 7 -19.19 20.62 -2.21
C ASP A 7 -17.67 20.35 -2.26
N THR A 8 -17.27 19.28 -2.95
CA THR A 8 -15.86 18.94 -3.19
C THR A 8 -15.13 19.99 -4.03
N GLY A 9 -15.79 20.59 -5.03
CA GLY A 9 -15.21 21.65 -5.86
C GLY A 9 -14.89 22.94 -5.09
N LYS A 10 -15.77 23.34 -4.15
CA LYS A 10 -15.54 24.49 -3.27
C LYS A 10 -14.45 24.22 -2.24
N ALA A 11 -14.42 23.01 -1.66
CA ALA A 11 -13.38 22.59 -0.73
C ALA A 11 -11.99 22.51 -1.39
N VAL A 12 -11.89 22.00 -2.62
CA VAL A 12 -10.60 21.97 -3.36
C VAL A 12 -10.12 23.39 -3.67
N SER A 13 -11.03 24.30 -4.05
CA SER A 13 -10.70 25.71 -4.27
C SER A 13 -10.15 26.38 -2.99
N SER A 14 -10.73 26.08 -1.82
CA SER A 14 -10.23 26.62 -0.55
C SER A 14 -8.86 26.05 -0.14
N VAL A 15 -8.62 24.75 -0.39
CA VAL A 15 -7.31 24.11 -0.15
C VAL A 15 -6.21 24.76 -0.99
N ILE A 16 -6.47 25.00 -2.28
CA ILE A 16 -5.50 25.64 -3.19
C ILE A 16 -5.22 27.07 -2.73
N ALA A 17 -6.25 27.86 -2.40
CA ALA A 17 -6.06 29.23 -1.93
C ALA A 17 -5.22 29.30 -0.63
N GLN A 18 -5.47 28.39 0.31
CA GLN A 18 -4.67 28.29 1.54
C GLN A 18 -3.22 27.88 1.26
N SER A 19 -3.02 26.91 0.35
CA SER A 19 -1.69 26.50 -0.10
C SER A 19 -0.93 27.65 -0.74
N TRP A 20 -1.59 28.43 -1.59
CA TRP A 20 -1.01 29.61 -2.23
C TRP A 20 -0.60 30.66 -1.20
N HIS A 21 -1.44 30.92 -0.21
CA HIS A 21 -1.13 31.84 0.87
C HIS A 21 0.07 31.38 1.71
N ARG A 22 0.27 30.07 1.90
CA ARG A 22 1.49 29.54 2.54
C ARG A 22 2.69 29.77 1.65
N CYS A 23 2.64 29.31 0.39
CA CYS A 23 3.73 29.41 -0.57
C CYS A 23 4.19 30.85 -0.79
N SER A 24 3.27 31.81 -0.90
CA SER A 24 3.58 33.23 -1.15
C SER A 24 4.42 33.88 -0.05
N LYS A 25 4.51 33.29 1.15
CA LYS A 25 5.31 33.83 2.26
C LYS A 25 6.80 33.54 2.12
N PHE A 26 7.19 32.52 1.34
CA PHE A 26 8.57 32.05 1.32
C PHE A 26 9.08 31.63 -0.07
N MET A 27 8.26 31.71 -1.12
CA MET A 27 8.68 31.45 -2.50
C MET A 27 7.98 32.33 -3.54
N GLN A 28 8.67 32.57 -4.65
CA GLN A 28 8.15 33.27 -5.83
C GLN A 28 7.62 32.26 -6.87
N ARG A 29 6.73 32.70 -7.78
CA ARG A 29 6.07 31.81 -8.74
C ARG A 29 6.92 31.51 -9.98
N GLU A 30 7.73 32.48 -10.37
CA GLU A 30 8.52 32.51 -11.61
C GLU A 30 9.81 31.71 -11.47
N THR A 31 10.31 31.54 -10.25
CA THR A 31 11.58 30.85 -9.99
C THR A 31 11.37 29.35 -9.85
N TRP A 32 12.04 28.57 -10.69
CA TRP A 32 12.14 27.12 -10.54
C TRP A 32 13.56 26.73 -10.17
N GLN A 33 13.68 25.91 -9.14
CA GLN A 33 14.91 25.23 -8.77
C GLN A 33 14.62 23.75 -8.75
N THR A 34 15.56 22.95 -9.26
CA THR A 34 15.46 21.50 -9.20
C THR A 34 15.24 21.07 -7.75
N PRO A 35 14.19 20.26 -7.45
CA PRO A 35 13.91 19.83 -6.10
C PRO A 35 15.09 19.05 -5.50
N HIS A 36 15.22 19.13 -4.18
CA HIS A 36 16.20 18.33 -3.45
C HIS A 36 15.96 16.84 -3.71
N GLN A 37 17.05 16.07 -3.82
CA GLN A 37 17.02 14.65 -4.15
C GLN A 37 17.83 13.85 -3.12
N ALA A 38 17.21 12.85 -2.50
CA ALA A 38 17.93 11.81 -1.77
C ALA A 38 18.72 10.94 -2.76
N GLN A 39 19.99 10.66 -2.48
CA GLN A 39 20.86 9.88 -3.36
C GLN A 39 21.66 8.83 -2.58
N GLY A 40 22.11 7.80 -3.29
CA GLY A 40 22.95 6.73 -2.74
C GLY A 40 22.29 6.02 -1.56
N LEU A 41 23.09 5.77 -0.51
CA LEU A 41 22.68 5.00 0.67
C LEU A 41 21.45 5.59 1.39
N THR A 42 21.27 6.91 1.35
CA THR A 42 20.09 7.56 1.94
C THR A 42 18.83 7.15 1.22
N PHE A 43 18.84 7.18 -0.11
CA PHE A 43 17.68 6.76 -0.91
C PHE A 43 17.43 5.26 -0.78
N ASP A 44 18.48 4.45 -0.80
CA ASP A 44 18.36 3.00 -0.59
C ASP A 44 17.72 2.67 0.77
N SER A 45 18.07 3.43 1.82
CA SER A 45 17.47 3.26 3.15
C SER A 45 15.99 3.62 3.16
N ILE A 46 15.59 4.69 2.46
CA ILE A 46 14.18 5.08 2.30
C ILE A 46 13.41 3.96 1.57
N CYS A 47 13.92 3.47 0.44
CA CYS A 47 13.29 2.39 -0.33
C CYS A 47 13.17 1.09 0.48
N ARG A 48 14.21 0.71 1.25
CA ARG A 48 14.16 -0.47 2.13
C ARG A 48 13.10 -0.35 3.22
N ARG A 49 12.89 0.84 3.78
CA ARG A 49 11.82 1.08 4.77
C ARG A 49 10.42 1.03 4.15
N LYS A 50 10.33 1.18 2.82
CA LYS A 50 9.09 1.22 2.06
C LYS A 50 8.92 0.04 1.11
N THR A 51 9.65 -1.06 1.33
CA THR A 51 9.59 -2.25 0.46
C THR A 51 8.17 -2.77 0.29
N ALA A 52 7.36 -2.88 1.36
CA ALA A 52 5.99 -3.34 1.24
C ALA A 52 5.12 -2.44 0.33
N LEU A 53 5.25 -1.11 0.46
CA LEU A 53 4.55 -0.15 -0.40
C LEU A 53 5.03 -0.26 -1.85
N LEU A 54 6.35 -0.34 -2.05
CA LEU A 54 6.98 -0.40 -3.36
C LEU A 54 6.59 -1.68 -4.10
N THR A 55 6.67 -2.85 -3.48
CA THR A 55 6.36 -4.13 -4.14
C THR A 55 4.91 -4.18 -4.60
N ILE A 56 3.96 -3.82 -3.74
CA ILE A 56 2.53 -3.85 -4.08
C ILE A 56 2.19 -2.71 -5.05
N GLY A 57 2.71 -1.51 -4.80
CA GLY A 57 2.46 -0.35 -5.63
C GLY A 57 3.03 -0.50 -7.04
N GLN A 58 4.26 -1.00 -7.19
CA GLN A 58 4.86 -1.17 -8.52
C GLN A 58 4.05 -2.14 -9.38
N ALA A 59 3.63 -3.28 -8.82
CA ALA A 59 2.75 -4.22 -9.53
C ALA A 59 1.44 -3.54 -9.98
N ALA A 60 0.75 -2.84 -9.08
CA ALA A 60 -0.50 -2.16 -9.42
C ALA A 60 -0.32 -1.03 -10.46
N LEU A 61 0.82 -0.33 -10.43
CA LEU A 61 1.14 0.73 -11.38
C LEU A 61 1.52 0.18 -12.76
N GLU A 62 2.24 -0.94 -12.80
CA GLU A 62 2.59 -1.65 -14.04
C GLU A 62 1.33 -2.16 -14.75
N ASP A 63 0.43 -2.80 -14.01
CA ASP A 63 -0.88 -3.23 -14.54
C ASP A 63 -1.68 -2.03 -15.07
N ALA A 64 -1.79 -0.95 -14.28
CA ALA A 64 -2.51 0.25 -14.70
C ALA A 64 -1.90 0.88 -15.96
N TRP A 65 -0.56 0.89 -16.08
CA TRP A 65 0.14 1.39 -17.25
C TRP A 65 -0.15 0.55 -18.50
N GLU A 66 -0.14 -0.78 -18.37
CA GLU A 66 -0.44 -1.70 -19.48
C GLU A 66 -1.84 -1.46 -20.06
N PHE A 67 -2.84 -1.22 -19.21
CA PHE A 67 -4.21 -0.93 -19.65
C PHE A 67 -4.42 0.49 -20.22
N MET A 68 -3.50 1.43 -20.01
CA MET A 68 -3.61 2.81 -20.49
C MET A 68 -3.13 3.02 -21.94
N ASP A 69 -2.71 1.96 -22.63
CA ASP A 69 -2.42 1.92 -24.08
C ASP A 69 -1.53 3.07 -24.58
N GLY A 70 -0.35 3.25 -23.96
CA GLY A 70 0.65 4.21 -24.44
C GLY A 70 0.29 5.68 -24.25
N ARG A 71 -0.70 6.00 -23.41
CA ARG A 71 -1.05 7.38 -23.06
C ARG A 71 0.17 8.18 -22.55
N PRO A 72 0.41 9.43 -23.01
CA PRO A 72 1.51 10.27 -22.52
C PRO A 72 1.32 10.73 -21.06
N CYS A 73 1.65 9.84 -20.12
CA CYS A 73 1.52 10.05 -18.70
C CYS A 73 2.60 9.30 -17.91
N ALA A 74 2.80 9.71 -16.67
CA ALA A 74 3.69 9.07 -15.71
C ALA A 74 2.93 8.77 -14.42
N LEU A 75 3.27 7.65 -13.79
CA LEU A 75 2.73 7.20 -12.52
C LEU A 75 3.85 7.19 -11.48
N PHE A 76 3.59 7.74 -10.29
CA PHE A 76 4.55 7.85 -9.21
C PHE A 76 4.05 7.17 -7.93
N ILE A 77 4.98 6.55 -7.22
CA ILE A 77 4.81 6.16 -5.81
C ILE A 77 5.65 7.12 -4.98
N LEU A 78 5.04 7.76 -3.99
CA LEU A 78 5.74 8.65 -3.06
C LEU A 78 5.59 8.14 -1.63
N ASP A 79 6.57 8.44 -0.78
CA ASP A 79 6.46 8.22 0.66
C ASP A 79 5.68 9.36 1.37
N GLU A 80 5.53 9.25 2.69
CA GLU A 80 4.86 10.22 3.55
C GLU A 80 5.51 11.61 3.57
N SER A 81 6.76 11.72 3.14
CA SER A 81 7.50 12.99 3.03
C SER A 81 7.42 13.60 1.63
N ALA A 82 6.60 13.02 0.75
CA ALA A 82 6.50 13.33 -0.67
C ALA A 82 7.83 13.08 -1.41
N CYS A 83 8.63 12.11 -0.97
CA CYS A 83 9.79 11.62 -1.72
C CYS A 83 9.34 10.62 -2.78
N ILE A 84 9.70 10.84 -4.05
CA ILE A 84 9.42 9.90 -5.14
C ILE A 84 10.24 8.63 -4.94
N LEU A 85 9.57 7.51 -4.75
CA LEU A 85 10.21 6.20 -4.56
C LEU A 85 10.36 5.44 -5.87
N SER A 86 9.37 5.54 -6.75
CA SER A 86 9.36 4.85 -8.03
C SER A 86 8.51 5.60 -9.04
N ARG A 87 8.85 5.44 -10.32
CA ARG A 87 8.18 6.06 -11.46
C ARG A 87 8.06 5.05 -12.60
N CYS A 88 6.91 5.00 -13.24
CA CYS A 88 6.71 4.28 -14.51
C CYS A 88 5.80 5.10 -15.44
N GLY A 89 5.66 4.69 -16.69
CA GLY A 89 4.84 5.37 -17.70
C GLY A 89 5.58 5.66 -18.99
N GLU A 90 5.07 6.62 -19.75
CA GLU A 90 5.55 6.95 -21.09
C GLU A 90 6.96 7.58 -21.03
N PRO A 91 7.95 7.07 -21.79
CA PRO A 91 9.35 7.51 -21.70
C PRO A 91 9.60 9.01 -21.93
N GLN A 92 8.91 9.64 -22.90
CA GLN A 92 9.07 11.05 -23.21
C GLN A 92 8.51 11.94 -22.09
N THR A 93 7.38 11.57 -21.50
CA THR A 93 6.73 12.23 -20.36
C THR A 93 7.64 12.13 -19.14
N LEU A 94 8.21 10.94 -18.87
CA LEU A 94 9.18 10.75 -17.80
C LEU A 94 10.45 11.59 -18.00
N ALA A 95 10.92 11.74 -19.24
CA ALA A 95 12.08 12.57 -19.56
C ALA A 95 11.80 14.07 -19.36
N GLN A 96 10.62 14.56 -19.75
CA GLN A 96 10.19 15.94 -19.51
C GLN A 96 10.06 16.24 -18.00
N LEU A 97 9.47 15.33 -17.23
CA LEU A 97 9.39 15.44 -15.78
C LEU A 97 10.79 15.39 -15.13
N ALA A 98 11.69 14.55 -15.63
CA ALA A 98 13.07 14.48 -15.16
C ALA A 98 13.88 15.75 -15.47
N ALA A 99 13.55 16.49 -16.53
CA ALA A 99 14.14 17.78 -16.85
C ALA A 99 13.72 18.88 -15.85
N LEU A 100 12.52 18.76 -15.28
CA LEU A 100 12.07 19.59 -14.14
C LEU A 100 12.65 19.12 -12.79
N GLY A 101 13.25 17.93 -12.75
CA GLY A 101 13.88 17.36 -11.56
C GLY A 101 13.04 16.32 -10.82
N PHE A 102 11.92 15.87 -11.38
CA PHE A 102 11.14 14.75 -10.84
C PHE A 102 11.83 13.42 -11.17
N ARG A 103 12.70 12.99 -10.26
CA ARG A 103 13.50 11.76 -10.34
C ARG A 103 13.25 10.93 -9.09
N ASP A 104 13.73 9.69 -9.12
CA ASP A 104 13.71 8.83 -7.93
C ASP A 104 14.55 9.51 -6.84
N GLY A 105 14.00 9.60 -5.63
CA GLY A 105 14.55 10.33 -4.50
C GLY A 105 14.21 11.82 -4.44
N SER A 106 13.53 12.40 -5.44
CA SER A 106 13.18 13.82 -5.43
C SER A 106 12.03 14.10 -4.45
N TYR A 107 12.21 15.15 -3.64
CA TYR A 107 11.19 15.60 -2.69
C TYR A 107 10.24 16.62 -3.32
N CYS A 108 8.94 16.31 -3.23
CA CYS A 108 7.84 17.07 -3.83
C CYS A 108 6.99 17.82 -2.78
N ALA A 109 7.57 18.11 -1.62
CA ALA A 109 6.90 18.83 -0.55
C ALA A 109 6.44 20.23 -1.01
N GLU A 110 5.35 20.74 -0.42
CA GLU A 110 4.79 22.07 -0.72
C GLU A 110 5.85 23.17 -0.54
N SER A 111 6.74 23.02 0.44
CA SER A 111 7.83 23.96 0.70
C SER A 111 8.91 24.00 -0.40
N ILE A 112 8.96 23.00 -1.29
CA ILE A 112 9.98 22.85 -2.34
C ILE A 112 9.38 23.23 -3.69
N ILE A 113 8.30 22.56 -4.11
CA ILE A 113 7.72 22.73 -5.45
C ILE A 113 6.47 23.62 -5.47
N GLY A 114 6.04 24.12 -4.31
CA GLY A 114 4.81 24.90 -4.16
C GLY A 114 3.56 24.04 -4.20
N THR A 115 2.41 24.69 -4.40
CA THR A 115 1.10 24.05 -4.51
C THR A 115 1.07 23.02 -5.65
N CYS A 116 0.98 21.75 -5.28
CA CYS A 116 0.88 20.61 -6.20
C CYS A 116 0.18 19.43 -5.51
N ALA A 117 -0.61 18.65 -6.26
CA ALA A 117 -1.29 17.47 -5.73
C ALA A 117 -0.35 16.47 -5.04
N LEU A 118 0.89 16.35 -5.51
CA LEU A 118 1.92 15.45 -4.96
C LEU A 118 2.14 15.63 -3.45
N SER A 119 2.02 16.85 -2.92
CA SER A 119 2.10 17.11 -1.48
C SER A 119 0.74 17.40 -0.85
N LEU A 120 -0.16 18.08 -1.58
CA LEU A 120 -1.45 18.45 -1.04
C LEU A 120 -2.32 17.25 -0.66
N ALA A 121 -2.31 16.19 -1.47
CA ALA A 121 -3.13 15.02 -1.22
C ALA A 121 -2.79 14.37 0.14
N ALA A 122 -1.49 14.24 0.43
CA ALA A 122 -0.97 13.81 1.71
C ALA A 122 -1.35 14.77 2.86
N MET A 123 -1.19 16.08 2.67
CA MET A 123 -1.49 17.09 3.70
C MET A 123 -2.99 17.15 4.06
N GLN A 124 -3.88 16.91 3.10
CA GLN A 124 -5.32 16.95 3.31
C GLN A 124 -5.92 15.57 3.64
N GLY A 125 -5.14 14.49 3.47
CA GLY A 125 -5.62 13.12 3.68
C GLY A 125 -6.70 12.68 2.70
N GLN A 126 -6.77 13.28 1.50
CA GLN A 126 -7.79 12.96 0.49
C GLN A 126 -7.23 13.09 -0.94
N PRO A 127 -7.87 12.45 -1.94
CA PRO A 127 -7.50 12.61 -3.35
C PRO A 127 -7.57 14.07 -3.79
N ILE A 128 -6.51 14.55 -4.45
CA ILE A 128 -6.44 15.93 -4.97
C ILE A 128 -5.95 15.92 -6.42
N ASN A 129 -6.53 16.80 -7.23
CA ASN A 129 -6.03 17.17 -8.55
C ASN A 129 -5.64 18.65 -8.58
N THR A 130 -4.44 18.94 -9.06
CA THR A 130 -4.00 20.28 -9.46
C THR A 130 -3.56 20.26 -10.92
N ALA A 131 -4.01 21.24 -11.69
CA ALA A 131 -3.69 21.37 -13.10
C ALA A 131 -3.56 22.84 -13.47
N GLY A 132 -2.68 23.17 -14.42
CA GLY A 132 -2.63 24.50 -14.99
C GLY A 132 -2.23 25.58 -13.99
N ASP A 133 -3.01 26.65 -14.00
CA ASP A 133 -2.84 27.83 -13.17
C ASP A 133 -3.07 27.59 -11.69
N ARG A 134 -3.56 26.41 -11.28
CA ARG A 134 -3.69 26.00 -9.86
C ARG A 134 -2.35 25.69 -9.22
N HIS A 135 -1.33 25.40 -10.01
CA HIS A 135 0.03 25.27 -9.53
C HIS A 135 0.59 26.64 -9.13
N PHE A 136 1.26 26.67 -7.97
CA PHE A 136 1.89 27.92 -7.52
C PHE A 136 3.06 28.31 -8.45
N LYS A 137 3.93 27.34 -8.77
CA LYS A 137 5.09 27.51 -9.65
C LYS A 137 4.68 27.50 -11.13
N GLN A 138 5.13 28.51 -11.88
CA GLN A 138 4.83 28.64 -13.31
C GLN A 138 5.39 27.49 -14.14
N ALA A 139 6.54 26.93 -13.73
CA ALA A 139 7.14 25.76 -14.40
C ALA A 139 6.24 24.52 -14.43
N LEU A 140 5.26 24.44 -13.52
CA LEU A 140 4.30 23.32 -13.44
C LEU A 140 2.98 23.62 -14.17
N GLN A 141 2.77 24.82 -14.71
CA GLN A 141 1.51 25.17 -15.40
C GLN A 141 1.17 24.27 -16.60
N PRO A 142 2.14 23.77 -17.41
CA PRO A 142 1.80 22.84 -18.49
C PRO A 142 1.27 21.48 -18.01
N TRP A 143 1.35 21.18 -16.71
CA TRP A 143 1.11 19.86 -16.15
C TRP A 143 -0.21 19.75 -15.39
N SER A 144 -0.68 18.52 -15.27
CA SER A 144 -1.76 18.05 -14.41
C SER A 144 -1.21 16.95 -13.51
N PHE A 145 -1.51 17.04 -12.22
CA PHE A 145 -1.15 16.06 -11.20
C PHE A 145 -2.42 15.61 -10.47
N CYS A 146 -2.68 14.31 -10.46
CA CYS A 146 -3.62 13.66 -9.56
C CYS A 146 -2.83 12.87 -8.53
N SER A 147 -3.18 12.97 -7.25
CA SER A 147 -2.52 12.20 -6.19
C SER A 147 -3.53 11.77 -5.14
N THR A 148 -3.37 10.54 -4.65
CA THR A 148 -4.19 9.96 -3.58
C THR A 148 -3.29 9.38 -2.49
N PRO A 149 -3.49 9.75 -1.21
CA PRO A 149 -2.74 9.18 -0.10
C PRO A 149 -3.08 7.71 0.14
N VAL A 150 -2.07 6.94 0.55
CA VAL A 150 -2.17 5.57 1.04
C VAL A 150 -1.89 5.61 2.54
N PHE A 151 -2.73 4.92 3.33
CA PHE A 151 -2.61 4.86 4.78
C PHE A 151 -2.18 3.46 5.23
N ASP A 152 -1.46 3.40 6.34
CA ASP A 152 -1.15 2.15 7.02
C ASP A 152 -2.33 1.66 7.88
N ASN A 153 -2.17 0.50 8.50
CA ASN A 153 -3.22 -0.15 9.30
C ASN A 153 -3.57 0.60 10.59
N HIS A 154 -2.79 1.61 10.95
CA HIS A 154 -3.04 2.49 12.07
C HIS A 154 -3.66 3.82 11.64
N GLY A 155 -4.02 3.95 10.35
CA GLY A 155 -4.57 5.18 9.76
C GLY A 155 -3.53 6.28 9.57
N ARG A 156 -2.23 5.96 9.65
CA ARG A 156 -1.15 6.94 9.42
C ARG A 156 -0.82 7.00 7.94
N LEU A 157 -0.48 8.18 7.45
CA LEU A 157 -0.02 8.35 6.08
C LEU A 157 1.22 7.48 5.84
N PHE A 158 1.15 6.59 4.85
CA PHE A 158 2.21 5.66 4.50
C PHE A 158 2.92 6.02 3.18
N GLY A 159 2.19 6.70 2.29
CA GLY A 159 2.68 7.18 1.00
C GLY A 159 1.56 7.78 0.15
N SER A 160 1.78 7.90 -1.15
CA SER A 160 0.74 8.29 -2.11
C SER A 160 0.99 7.69 -3.49
N ILE A 161 -0.09 7.50 -4.23
CA ILE A 161 -0.08 7.12 -5.65
C ILE A 161 -0.46 8.34 -6.46
N SER A 162 0.32 8.65 -7.49
CA SER A 162 0.10 9.84 -8.32
C SER A 162 0.15 9.54 -9.80
N LEU A 163 -0.62 10.31 -10.58
CA LEU A 163 -0.61 10.32 -12.04
C LEU A 163 -0.30 11.75 -12.50
N CYS A 164 0.64 11.86 -13.44
CA CYS A 164 1.12 13.11 -13.99
C CYS A 164 0.99 13.07 -15.53
N CYS A 165 0.49 14.14 -16.13
CA CYS A 165 0.47 14.29 -17.59
C CYS A 165 0.46 15.77 -17.96
N LEU A 166 0.65 16.09 -19.23
CA LEU A 166 0.36 17.44 -19.73
C LEU A 166 -1.14 17.72 -19.61
N VAL A 167 -1.51 18.98 -19.38
CA VAL A 167 -2.93 19.39 -19.21
C VAL A 167 -3.79 18.97 -20.40
N GLU A 168 -3.24 18.99 -21.61
CA GLU A 168 -3.93 18.56 -22.84
C GLU A 168 -4.25 17.06 -22.90
N HIS A 169 -3.56 16.24 -22.10
CA HIS A 169 -3.77 14.80 -22.01
C HIS A 169 -4.55 14.38 -20.77
N GLN A 170 -5.03 15.33 -19.96
CA GLN A 170 -5.79 15.05 -18.76
C GLN A 170 -7.13 14.36 -19.09
N SER A 171 -7.50 13.37 -18.27
CA SER A 171 -8.80 12.70 -18.32
C SER A 171 -9.58 12.94 -17.03
N SER A 172 -10.91 12.94 -17.12
CA SER A 172 -11.78 13.01 -15.94
C SER A 172 -11.64 11.78 -15.03
N ALA A 173 -11.12 10.66 -15.57
CA ALA A 173 -10.90 9.42 -14.84
C ALA A 173 -9.60 9.40 -14.00
N ASP A 174 -8.67 10.33 -14.21
CA ASP A 174 -7.32 10.28 -13.63
C ASP A 174 -7.32 10.22 -12.11
N LEU A 175 -8.12 11.07 -11.47
CA LEU A 175 -8.20 11.11 -10.01
C LEU A 175 -8.83 9.82 -9.47
N SER A 176 -9.87 9.33 -10.13
CA SER A 176 -10.54 8.07 -9.78
C SER A 176 -9.61 6.87 -9.92
N LEU A 177 -8.73 6.87 -10.95
CA LEU A 177 -7.73 5.83 -11.14
C LEU A 177 -6.71 5.83 -10.00
N THR A 178 -6.12 6.98 -9.67
CA THR A 178 -5.19 7.07 -8.53
C THR A 178 -5.86 6.65 -7.21
N LEU A 179 -7.15 6.95 -7.04
CA LEU A 179 -7.92 6.53 -5.87
C LEU A 179 -8.15 5.01 -5.82
N ALA A 180 -8.50 4.40 -6.95
CA ALA A 180 -8.68 2.95 -7.03
C ALA A 180 -7.37 2.23 -6.69
N ILE A 181 -6.26 2.63 -7.31
CA ILE A 181 -4.94 2.03 -7.08
C ILE A 181 -4.50 2.25 -5.62
N ALA A 182 -4.63 3.47 -5.08
CA ALA A 182 -4.25 3.73 -3.69
C ALA A 182 -5.05 2.89 -2.67
N ARG A 183 -6.35 2.65 -2.95
CA ARG A 183 -7.19 1.77 -2.12
C ARG A 183 -6.78 0.31 -2.23
N GLU A 184 -6.50 -0.16 -3.44
CA GLU A 184 -6.00 -1.51 -3.66
C GLU A 184 -4.69 -1.75 -2.90
N VAL A 185 -3.72 -0.85 -3.09
CA VAL A 185 -2.43 -0.91 -2.39
C VAL A 185 -2.62 -0.89 -0.88
N GLY A 186 -3.46 0.02 -0.35
CA GLY A 186 -3.78 0.10 1.08
C GLY A 186 -4.44 -1.17 1.62
N ASN A 187 -5.39 -1.75 0.89
CA ASN A 187 -6.09 -2.98 1.30
C ASN A 187 -5.16 -4.19 1.26
N SER A 188 -4.26 -4.28 0.28
CA SER A 188 -3.26 -5.34 0.20
C SER A 188 -2.25 -5.24 1.35
N LEU A 189 -1.77 -4.04 1.68
CA LEU A 189 -0.92 -3.79 2.86
C LEU A 189 -1.62 -4.20 4.17
N LEU A 190 -2.91 -3.91 4.29
CA LEU A 190 -3.72 -4.32 5.43
C LEU A 190 -3.80 -5.84 5.54
N THR A 191 -4.11 -6.50 4.44
CA THR A 191 -4.25 -7.96 4.37
C THR A 191 -2.93 -8.65 4.72
N ASP A 192 -1.80 -8.22 4.15
CA ASP A 192 -0.48 -8.78 4.42
C ASP A 192 -0.10 -8.67 5.89
N SER A 193 -0.37 -7.53 6.51
CA SER A 193 -0.08 -7.33 7.94
C SER A 193 -1.00 -8.15 8.84
N LEU A 194 -2.28 -8.36 8.47
CA LEU A 194 -3.18 -9.22 9.23
C LEU A 194 -2.75 -10.69 9.14
N LEU A 195 -2.33 -11.13 7.95
CA LEU A 195 -1.76 -12.47 7.74
C LEU A 195 -0.47 -12.65 8.54
N ALA A 196 0.42 -11.65 8.54
CA ALA A 196 1.64 -11.68 9.33
C ALA A 196 1.36 -11.78 10.83
N GLU A 197 0.37 -11.05 11.34
CA GLU A 197 -0.03 -11.11 12.76
C GLU A 197 -0.65 -12.47 13.11
N SER A 198 -1.56 -12.98 12.27
CA SER A 198 -2.13 -14.32 12.43
C SER A 198 -1.04 -15.40 12.47
N ASN A 199 -0.06 -15.33 11.57
CA ASN A 199 1.06 -16.26 11.55
C ASN A 199 1.94 -16.14 12.80
N ARG A 200 2.14 -14.93 13.34
CA ARG A 200 2.83 -14.74 14.62
C ARG A 200 2.09 -15.43 15.76
N HIS A 201 0.77 -15.26 15.86
CA HIS A 201 -0.03 -15.93 16.88
C HIS A 201 -0.04 -17.46 16.73
N LEU A 202 -0.15 -17.99 15.51
CA LEU A 202 -0.05 -19.42 15.27
C LEU A 202 1.30 -19.98 15.71
N ASN A 203 2.40 -19.29 15.37
CA ASN A 203 3.74 -19.71 15.79
C ASN A 203 3.91 -19.65 17.32
N GLN A 204 3.33 -18.66 17.99
CA GLN A 204 3.32 -18.60 19.46
C GLN A 204 2.54 -19.77 20.06
N MET A 205 1.34 -20.07 19.54
CA MET A 205 0.54 -21.19 19.99
C MET A 205 1.26 -22.53 19.78
N TYR A 206 1.84 -22.77 18.60
CA TYR A 206 2.63 -23.97 18.35
C TYR A 206 3.83 -24.07 19.29
N GLY A 207 4.55 -22.96 19.52
CA GLY A 207 5.64 -22.92 20.50
C GLY A 207 5.21 -23.33 21.91
N LEU A 208 4.04 -22.88 22.36
CA LEU A 208 3.48 -23.26 23.65
C LEU A 208 3.12 -24.75 23.70
N LEU A 209 2.40 -25.26 22.69
CA LEU A 209 1.95 -26.65 22.63
C LEU A 209 3.11 -27.65 22.48
N GLU A 210 4.18 -27.27 21.79
CA GLU A 210 5.39 -28.08 21.67
C GLU A 210 6.20 -28.14 22.98
N SER A 211 6.11 -27.10 23.81
CA SER A 211 6.76 -27.06 25.12
C SER A 211 6.00 -27.78 26.24
N MET A 212 4.78 -28.26 25.97
CA MET A 212 3.99 -29.00 26.97
C MET A 212 4.58 -30.38 27.26
N ASP A 213 4.54 -30.78 28.53
CA ASP A 213 4.91 -32.13 28.94
C ASP A 213 3.87 -33.18 28.50
N ASP A 214 2.60 -32.78 28.39
CA ASP A 214 1.51 -33.63 27.93
C ASP A 214 1.51 -33.81 26.40
N GLY A 215 1.08 -34.99 25.95
CA GLY A 215 0.81 -35.25 24.54
C GLY A 215 -0.47 -34.57 24.07
N VAL A 216 -0.35 -33.67 23.09
CA VAL A 216 -1.48 -32.93 22.51
C VAL A 216 -1.70 -33.33 21.05
N MET A 217 -2.95 -33.62 20.72
CA MET A 217 -3.43 -33.92 19.37
C MET A 217 -4.73 -33.17 19.11
N ALA A 218 -4.88 -32.52 17.95
CA ALA A 218 -6.10 -31.84 17.55
C ALA A 218 -6.45 -32.14 16.08
N TRP A 219 -7.75 -32.24 15.79
CA TRP A 219 -8.29 -32.56 14.46
C TRP A 219 -9.55 -31.72 14.18
N ASN A 220 -9.91 -31.60 12.90
CA ASN A 220 -11.11 -30.88 12.48
C ASN A 220 -12.38 -31.75 12.58
N GLU A 221 -13.56 -31.18 12.28
CA GLU A 221 -14.85 -31.89 12.35
C GLU A 221 -14.91 -33.14 11.44
N GLN A 222 -14.14 -33.17 10.36
CA GLN A 222 -14.04 -34.32 9.45
C GLN A 222 -13.09 -35.42 9.98
N GLY A 223 -12.48 -35.23 11.16
CA GLY A 223 -11.53 -36.17 11.74
C GLY A 223 -10.11 -36.07 11.17
N VAL A 224 -9.80 -35.02 10.42
CA VAL A 224 -8.47 -34.82 9.83
C VAL A 224 -7.55 -34.15 10.84
N LEU A 225 -6.40 -34.77 11.08
CA LEU A 225 -5.39 -34.29 12.01
C LEU A 225 -4.85 -32.92 11.59
N GLN A 226 -4.97 -31.92 12.48
CA GLN A 226 -4.49 -30.55 12.29
C GLN A 226 -3.21 -30.28 13.09
N PHE A 227 -3.09 -30.88 14.28
CA PHE A 227 -1.94 -30.66 15.15
C PHE A 227 -1.56 -31.93 15.92
N LEU A 228 -0.25 -32.15 16.06
CA LEU A 228 0.35 -33.24 16.80
C LEU A 228 1.69 -32.76 17.36
N ASN A 229 1.80 -32.61 18.68
CA ASN A 229 3.07 -32.19 19.30
C ASN A 229 4.06 -33.35 19.42
N VAL A 230 5.33 -33.03 19.68
CA VAL A 230 6.41 -34.02 19.80
C VAL A 230 6.14 -35.08 20.88
N GLN A 231 5.52 -34.71 22.00
CA GLN A 231 5.22 -35.67 23.07
C GLN A 231 4.16 -36.69 22.64
N ALA A 232 3.05 -36.26 22.02
CA ALA A 232 2.04 -37.17 21.50
C ALA A 232 2.58 -38.03 20.35
N ALA A 233 3.41 -37.47 19.45
CA ALA A 233 4.06 -38.24 18.40
C ALA A 233 4.93 -39.37 18.97
N ARG A 234 5.69 -39.09 20.03
CA ARG A 234 6.50 -40.11 20.74
C ARG A 234 5.64 -41.15 21.45
N LEU A 235 4.62 -40.71 22.20
CA LEU A 235 3.74 -41.58 22.98
C LEU A 235 2.92 -42.53 22.09
N LEU A 236 2.53 -42.07 20.89
CA LEU A 236 1.70 -42.82 19.95
C LEU A 236 2.51 -43.48 18.83
N HIS A 237 3.84 -43.34 18.84
CA HIS A 237 4.75 -43.85 17.81
C HIS A 237 4.38 -43.39 16.39
N LEU A 238 3.97 -42.13 16.26
CA LEU A 238 3.60 -41.50 15.00
C LEU A 238 4.72 -40.61 14.49
N ASP A 239 4.86 -40.51 13.17
CA ASP A 239 5.67 -39.48 12.53
C ASP A 239 4.87 -38.17 12.42
N ALA A 240 5.38 -37.08 13.00
CA ALA A 240 4.64 -35.82 13.10
C ALA A 240 4.31 -35.21 11.73
N GLN A 241 5.25 -35.22 10.78
CA GLN A 241 5.03 -34.63 9.45
C GLN A 241 4.17 -35.53 8.57
N ALA A 242 4.41 -36.84 8.57
CA ALA A 242 3.66 -37.78 7.76
C ALA A 242 2.24 -38.04 8.28
N SER A 243 1.95 -37.67 9.53
CA SER A 243 0.61 -37.80 10.13
C SER A 243 -0.28 -36.58 9.92
N GLN A 244 0.30 -35.40 9.68
CA GLN A 244 -0.49 -34.18 9.41
C GLN A 244 -1.39 -34.37 8.19
N GLY A 245 -2.64 -33.91 8.29
CA GLY A 245 -3.61 -33.99 7.20
C GLY A 245 -4.22 -35.39 6.95
N LYS A 246 -3.85 -36.42 7.73
CA LYS A 246 -4.48 -37.75 7.66
C LYS A 246 -5.69 -37.84 8.59
N ASN A 247 -6.59 -38.79 8.30
CA ASN A 247 -7.71 -39.07 9.19
C ASN A 247 -7.21 -39.75 10.47
N ILE A 248 -7.70 -39.30 11.63
CA ILE A 248 -7.30 -39.86 12.94
C ILE A 248 -7.62 -41.35 13.06
N ALA A 249 -8.68 -41.84 12.39
CA ALA A 249 -9.05 -43.24 12.40
C ALA A 249 -8.01 -44.15 11.73
N ASP A 250 -7.23 -43.62 10.79
CA ASP A 250 -6.16 -44.34 10.09
C ASP A 250 -4.84 -44.33 10.87
N LEU A 251 -4.70 -43.39 11.82
CA LEU A 251 -3.48 -43.21 12.61
C LEU A 251 -3.54 -43.96 13.93
N VAL A 252 -4.66 -43.85 14.66
CA VAL A 252 -4.82 -44.42 16.00
C VAL A 252 -6.21 -44.99 16.23
N THR A 253 -6.26 -46.14 16.91
CA THR A 253 -7.53 -46.76 17.31
C THR A 253 -7.99 -46.17 18.64
N LEU A 254 -8.89 -45.18 18.57
CA LEU A 254 -9.45 -44.54 19.77
C LEU A 254 -10.30 -45.52 20.60
N PRO A 255 -10.26 -45.45 21.94
CA PRO A 255 -11.14 -46.22 22.83
C PRO A 255 -12.63 -45.95 22.57
N ALA A 256 -13.49 -46.96 22.80
CA ALA A 256 -14.92 -46.86 22.53
C ALA A 256 -15.62 -45.70 23.28
N LEU A 257 -15.15 -45.40 24.49
CA LEU A 257 -15.67 -44.30 25.32
C LEU A 257 -15.38 -42.93 24.67
N LEU A 258 -14.16 -42.73 24.17
CA LEU A 258 -13.77 -41.52 23.43
C LEU A 258 -14.54 -41.39 22.12
N ARG A 259 -14.68 -42.48 21.34
CA ARG A 259 -15.51 -42.47 20.11
C ARG A 259 -16.96 -42.06 20.40
N ARG A 260 -17.52 -42.53 21.50
CA ARG A 260 -18.89 -42.19 21.92
C ARG A 260 -19.00 -40.73 22.36
N ALA A 261 -18.03 -40.23 23.11
CA ALA A 261 -17.98 -38.82 23.53
C ALA A 261 -17.88 -37.88 22.33
N ILE A 262 -17.01 -38.18 21.35
CA ILE A 262 -16.86 -37.39 20.11
C ILE A 262 -18.20 -37.35 19.33
N LYS A 263 -18.88 -38.50 19.19
CA LYS A 263 -20.19 -38.56 18.51
C LYS A 263 -21.29 -37.75 19.22
N HIS A 264 -21.23 -37.62 20.54
CA HIS A 264 -22.18 -36.81 21.31
C HIS A 264 -21.86 -35.32 21.29
N ALA A 265 -20.59 -34.93 21.14
CA ALA A 265 -20.19 -33.52 21.04
C ALA A 265 -20.45 -32.92 19.64
N ALA A 266 -20.58 -33.77 18.61
CA ALA A 266 -20.88 -33.38 17.24
C ALA A 266 -22.39 -33.40 16.88
N ALA A 267 -23.26 -33.68 17.85
CA ALA A 267 -24.72 -33.75 17.71
C ALA A 267 -25.39 -32.57 18.44
#